data_AF-A0A6P7G6W4-F1
#
_entry.id   AF-A0A6P7G6W4-F1
#
_cell.length_a   1.000
_cell.length_b   1.000
_cell.length_c   1.000
_cell.angle_alpha   90.00
_cell.angle_beta   90.00
_cell.angle_gamma   90.00
#
_symmetry.space_group_name_H-M   'P 1'
#
loop_
_entity.id
_entity.type
_entity.pdbx_description
1 polymer ?
#
loop_
_entity_poly.entity_id
_entity_poly.type
_entity_poly.pdbx_seq_one_letter_code
_entity_poly.pdbx_strand_id
1 'polypeptide(L)' 'MMVRIKELQRRLDQTLGKPGSYLAGIDKVGNVKHMTVGARLYRVEQQLGSLEKKLDSVISIITVLAQNQQVGIKSEENA' A
#
# COMPACT_ATOMS: atom_id res chain seq x y z
N MET A 1 -10.66 40.38 2.00
CA MET A 1 -10.63 39.27 2.99
C MET A 1 -10.98 37.91 2.37
N MET A 2 -12.08 37.77 1.62
CA MET A 2 -12.53 36.51 1.01
C MET A 2 -11.54 35.87 0.01
N VAL A 3 -10.82 36.68 -0.77
CA VAL A 3 -9.85 36.20 -1.78
C VAL A 3 -8.72 35.40 -1.13
N ARG A 4 -8.25 35.82 0.05
CA ARG A 4 -7.19 35.15 0.79
C ARG A 4 -7.60 33.75 1.26
N ILE A 5 -8.86 33.60 1.70
CA ILE A 5 -9.41 32.31 2.13
C ILE A 5 -9.48 31.35 0.93
N LYS A 6 -10.01 31.81 -0.21
CA LYS A 6 -10.11 30.99 -1.44
C LYS A 6 -8.73 30.56 -1.95
N GLU A 7 -7.72 31.41 -1.84
CA GLU A 7 -6.35 31.07 -2.25
C GLU A 7 -5.71 30.02 -1.33
N LEU A 8 -5.94 30.11 -0.01
CA LEU A 8 -5.47 29.07 0.92
C LEU A 8 -6.16 27.73 0.67
N GLN A 9 -7.48 27.73 0.43
CA GLN A 9 -8.22 26.53 0.05
C GLN A 9 -7.69 25.93 -1.25
N ARG A 10 -7.44 26.75 -2.28
CA ARG A 10 -6.87 26.30 -3.55
C ARG A 10 -5.50 25.65 -3.38
N ARG A 11 -4.62 26.24 -2.56
CA ARG A 11 -3.29 25.67 -2.27
C ARG A 11 -3.39 24.35 -1.52
N LEU A 12 -4.33 24.23 -0.58
CA LEU A 12 -4.57 23.00 0.14
C LEU A 12 -5.08 21.91 -0.80
N ASP A 13 -6.06 22.21 -1.65
CA ASP A 13 -6.62 21.28 -2.63
C ASP A 13 -5.56 20.80 -3.64
N GLN A 14 -4.62 21.67 -4.02
CA GLN A 14 -3.48 21.30 -4.88
C GLN A 14 -2.46 20.42 -4.15
N THR A 15 -2.22 20.65 -2.86
CA THR A 15 -1.23 19.92 -2.07
C THR A 15 -1.73 18.54 -1.67
N LEU A 16 -2.97 18.44 -1.19
CA LEU A 16 -3.61 17.16 -0.86
C LEU A 16 -4.00 16.41 -2.13
N GLY A 17 -4.50 17.13 -3.13
CA GLY A 17 -5.10 16.56 -4.33
C GLY A 17 -6.56 16.17 -4.10
N LYS A 18 -7.27 15.95 -5.21
CA LYS A 18 -8.64 15.43 -5.16
C LYS A 18 -8.61 13.90 -5.07
N PRO A 19 -9.51 13.25 -4.32
CA PRO A 19 -9.58 11.79 -4.22
C PRO A 19 -9.53 11.07 -5.57
N GLY A 20 -10.26 11.57 -6.59
CA GLY A 20 -10.25 10.98 -7.94
C GLY A 20 -8.95 11.15 -8.73
N SER A 21 -8.05 12.06 -8.31
CA SER A 21 -6.76 12.29 -8.97
C SER A 21 -5.64 11.40 -8.45
N TYR A 22 -5.85 10.63 -7.38
CA TYR A 22 -4.80 9.80 -6.76
C TYR A 22 -4.41 8.58 -7.61
N LEU A 23 -5.34 8.11 -8.44
CA LEU A 23 -5.14 6.98 -9.35
C LEU A 23 -4.43 7.38 -10.65
N ALA A 24 -4.55 8.64 -11.06
CA ALA A 24 -4.02 9.15 -12.32
C ALA A 24 -2.56 9.63 -12.15
N GLY A 25 -1.63 8.68 -12.03
CA GLY A 25 -0.19 8.96 -12.02
C GLY A 25 0.37 9.41 -13.38
N ILE A 26 -0.39 9.19 -14.45
CA ILE A 26 0.00 9.45 -15.84
C ILE A 26 -1.23 10.07 -16.52
N ASP A 27 -1.12 11.31 -17.00
CA ASP A 27 -2.16 11.88 -17.84
C ASP A 27 -2.19 11.13 -19.19
N LYS A 28 -3.31 11.13 -19.92
CA LYS A 28 -3.43 10.48 -21.25
C LYS A 28 -2.36 10.94 -22.27
N VAL A 29 -1.62 11.99 -21.94
CA VAL A 29 -0.57 12.65 -22.73
C VAL A 29 0.85 12.29 -22.22
N GLY A 30 1.00 11.31 -21.32
CA GLY A 30 2.32 10.84 -20.85
C GLY A 30 3.05 11.80 -19.89
N ASN A 31 2.45 12.94 -19.56
CA ASN A 31 3.00 13.87 -18.59
C ASN A 31 2.80 13.34 -17.16
N VAL A 32 3.89 13.23 -16.40
CA VAL A 32 3.85 12.91 -14.98
C VAL A 32 3.22 14.10 -14.26
N LYS A 33 1.94 13.99 -13.88
CA LYS A 33 1.30 14.99 -13.02
C LYS A 33 2.13 15.15 -11.74
N HIS A 34 2.29 16.38 -11.27
CA HIS A 34 2.85 16.63 -9.94
C HIS A 34 2.06 15.80 -8.92
N MET A 35 2.75 14.85 -8.29
CA MET A 35 2.14 13.89 -7.39
C MET A 35 1.82 14.59 -6.08
N THR A 36 0.54 14.78 -5.80
CA THR A 36 0.07 15.40 -4.57
C THR A 36 0.43 14.55 -3.35
N VAL A 37 0.44 15.14 -2.17
CA VAL A 37 0.72 14.42 -0.92
C VAL A 37 -0.31 13.30 -0.71
N GLY A 38 -1.59 13.55 -1.00
CA GLY A 38 -2.64 12.52 -0.93
C GLY A 38 -2.39 11.36 -1.90
N ALA A 39 -1.94 11.63 -3.14
CA ALA A 39 -1.60 10.58 -4.10
C ALA A 39 -0.40 9.74 -3.63
N ARG A 40 0.59 10.36 -2.98
CA ARG A 40 1.75 9.65 -2.39
C ARG A 40 1.30 8.75 -1.24
N LEU A 41 0.50 9.28 -0.31
CA LEU A 41 -0.02 8.52 0.82
C LEU A 41 -0.87 7.33 0.36
N TYR A 42 -1.74 7.55 -0.62
CA TYR A 42 -2.54 6.48 -1.21
C TYR A 42 -1.66 5.35 -1.79
N ARG A 43 -0.59 5.68 -2.52
CA ARG A 43 0.34 4.66 -3.04
C ARG A 43 1.03 3.87 -1.92
N VAL A 44 1.47 4.56 -0.87
CA VAL A 44 2.08 3.92 0.30
C VAL A 44 1.09 2.96 0.97
N GLU A 45 -0.16 3.37 1.12
CA GLU A 45 -1.24 2.52 1.66
C GLU A 45 -1.45 1.25 0.81
N GLN A 46 -1.50 1.38 -0.53
CA GLN A 46 -1.62 0.22 -1.42
C GLN A 46 -0.41 -0.72 -1.35
N GLN A 47 0.80 -0.17 -1.23
CA GLN A 47 2.03 -0.95 -1.05
C GLN A 47 2.03 -1.68 0.29
N LEU A 48 1.58 -1.03 1.37
CA LEU A 48 1.47 -1.61 2.69
C LEU A 48 0.45 -2.76 2.71
N GLY A 49 -0.73 -2.58 2.11
CA GLY A 49 -1.72 -3.66 2.01
C GLY A 49 -1.24 -4.84 1.16
N SER A 50 -0.37 -4.59 0.16
CA SER A 50 0.27 -5.68 -0.61
C SER A 50 1.34 -6.41 0.21
N LEU A 51 2.05 -5.69 1.09
CA LEU A 51 3.04 -6.26 1.98
C LEU A 51 2.38 -7.14 3.05
N GLU A 52 1.27 -6.68 3.63
CA GLU A 52 0.47 -7.44 4.62
C GLU A 52 0.09 -8.82 4.06
N LYS A 53 -0.50 -8.88 2.86
CA LYS A 53 -0.88 -10.15 2.21
C LYS A 53 0.32 -11.09 1.95
N LYS A 54 1.49 -10.52 1.64
CA LYS A 54 2.71 -11.31 1.44
C LYS A 54 3.21 -11.89 2.76
N LEU A 55 3.14 -11.12 3.85
CA LEU A 55 3.49 -11.60 5.18
C LEU A 55 2.56 -12.73 5.64
N ASP A 56 1.25 -12.59 5.41
CA ASP A 56 0.29 -13.67 5.71
C ASP A 56 0.62 -14.95 4.95
N SER A 57 1.00 -14.81 3.67
CA SER A 57 1.42 -15.95 2.84
C SER A 57 2.69 -16.61 3.39
N VAL A 58 3.67 -15.82 3.82
CA VAL A 58 4.91 -16.33 4.43
C VAL A 58 4.60 -17.05 5.74
N ILE A 59 3.77 -16.48 6.61
CA ILE A 59 3.35 -17.08 7.89
C ILE A 59 2.64 -18.41 7.64
N SER A 60 1.74 -18.46 6.65
CA SER A 60 1.04 -19.68 6.26
C SER A 60 2.01 -20.77 5.82
N ILE A 61 2.97 -20.45 4.96
CA ILE A 61 3.99 -21.40 4.49
C ILE A 61 4.85 -21.90 5.65
N ILE A 62 5.32 -21.00 6.53
CA ILE A 62 6.12 -21.39 7.70
C ILE A 62 5.33 -22.32 8.62
N THR A 63 4.04 -22.04 8.83
CA THR A 63 3.16 -22.88 9.66
C THR A 63 3.04 -24.30 9.08
N VAL A 64 2.83 -24.42 7.77
CA VAL A 64 2.76 -25.71 7.07
C VAL A 64 4.10 -26.46 7.17
N LEU A 65 5.23 -25.77 6.96
CA LEU A 65 6.56 -26.37 7.06
C LEU A 65 6.88 -26.85 8.49
N ALA A 66 6.51 -26.07 9.50
CA ALA A 66 6.70 -26.43 10.91
C ALA A 66 5.86 -27.66 11.30
N GLN A 67 4.61 -27.74 10.82
CA GLN A 67 3.75 -28.91 11.01
C GLN A 67 4.35 -30.15 10.34
N ASN A 68 4.83 -30.02 9.11
CA ASN A 68 5.46 -31.14 8.39
C ASN A 68 6.75 -31.64 9.07
N GLN A 69 7.56 -30.73 9.64
CA GLN A 69 8.73 -31.13 10.45
C GLN A 69 8.34 -31.85 11.75
N GLN A 70 7.26 -31.43 12.42
CA GLN A 70 6.78 -32.13 13.63
C GLN A 70 6.26 -33.55 13.34
N VAL A 71 5.78 -33.81 12.13
CA VAL A 71 5.41 -35.18 11.69
C VAL A 71 6.67 -36.01 11.40
N GLY A 72 7.69 -35.43 10.77
CA GLY A 72 8.96 -36.12 10.48
C GLY A 72 9.71 -36.59 11.74
N ILE A 73 9.72 -35.77 12.80
CA ILE A 73 10.42 -36.11 14.06
C ILE A 73 9.68 -37.23 14.82
N LYS A 74 8.35 -37.25 14.82
CA LYS A 74 7.56 -38.30 15.49
C LYS A 74 7.64 -39.67 14.81
N SER A 75 7.95 -39.71 13.50
CA SER A 75 8.11 -40.95 12.76
C SER A 75 9.47 -41.62 12.99
N GLU A 76 10.53 -40.86 13.31
CA GLU A 76 11.84 -41.43 13.64
C GLU A 76 11.98 -41.86 15.11
N GLU A 77 11.20 -41.29 16.03
CA GLU A 77 11.22 -41.70 17.45
C GLU A 77 10.45 -43.02 17.72
N ASN A 78 9.62 -43.47 16.77
CA ASN A 78 8.80 -44.68 16.89
C ASN A 78 9.25 -45.86 15.98
N ALA A 79 10.43 -45.77 15.36
CA ALA A 79 11.04 -46.82 14.53
C ALA A 79 12.30 -47.38 15.21
#